data_AF-A0A832WCQ6-F1
#
_entry.id   AF-A0A832WCQ6-F1
#
_cell.length_a   1.000
_cell.length_b   1.000
_cell.length_c   1.000
_cell.angle_alpha   90.00
_cell.angle_beta   90.00
_cell.angle_gamma   90.00
#
_symmetry.space_group_name_H-M   'P 1'
#
loop_
_entity.id
_entity.type
_entity.pdbx_description
1 polymer ?
#
loop_
_entity_poly.entity_id
_entity_poly.type
_entity_poly.pdbx_seq_one_letter_code
_entity_poly.pdbx_strand_id
1 'polypeptide(L)'
;MNLDDELIQSSFQKQTRIYLNNASSSIIPLSTIKAMTDFTLRYNELGPDSVDFVALLSKKSVELRNTISKLVNCRPEEVIFTSSTTEGINTVASGMAFASGSNIIIRGTTHEHHANYYPWVRLGKKVELRSLSHDIDGFIENGELEKRIDKNTKLVALSHGLYNTGAVLPASEIGKILNERGIPFFLDAAQTVGCTDFDFAKTGADFVAFNGYKWLCGPMGIGILICKKDYGAMIEPLNIGGESAMMYDTDKMAYKDMPDRLQGGFRNFVALVGLQNSVSFLMSLGISNIREKIIGLANLLREELEVVPEIVLYGPQDYNKRTSIVSFSIDKKISNEIVERLD
;
A
#
# COMPACT_ATOMS: atom_id res chain seq x y z
N MET A 1 17.16 -17.80 5.61
CA MET A 1 18.59 -17.40 5.70
C MET A 1 18.67 -16.39 6.84
N ASN A 2 19.45 -16.64 7.89
CA ASN A 2 19.53 -15.68 8.99
C ASN A 2 20.13 -14.38 8.46
N LEU A 3 19.35 -13.31 8.55
CA LEU A 3 19.77 -11.96 8.23
C LEU A 3 20.93 -11.55 9.16
N ASP A 4 22.05 -11.13 8.58
CA ASP A 4 23.20 -10.60 9.31
C ASP A 4 22.93 -9.16 9.75
N ASP A 5 22.82 -8.95 11.06
CA ASP A 5 22.43 -7.65 11.63
C ASP A 5 23.49 -6.57 11.37
N GLU A 6 24.79 -6.90 11.38
CA GLU A 6 25.85 -5.92 11.12
C GLU A 6 25.83 -5.48 9.65
N LEU A 7 25.68 -6.45 8.75
CA LEU A 7 25.58 -6.18 7.31
C LEU A 7 24.36 -5.30 6.99
N ILE A 8 23.20 -5.62 7.59
CA ILE A 8 21.99 -4.84 7.39
C ILE A 8 22.15 -3.44 7.96
N GLN A 9 22.63 -3.29 9.19
CA GLN A 9 22.81 -1.97 9.80
C GLN A 9 23.78 -1.10 9.01
N SER A 10 24.85 -1.68 8.44
CA SER A 10 25.79 -0.96 7.58
C SER A 10 25.18 -0.44 6.27
N SER A 11 24.03 -1.00 5.86
CA SER A 11 23.29 -0.57 4.67
C SER A 11 22.43 0.68 4.90
N PHE A 12 22.29 1.12 6.15
CA PHE A 12 21.54 2.32 6.53
C PHE A 12 22.45 3.36 7.18
N GLN A 13 21.96 4.61 7.23
CA GLN A 13 22.62 5.65 8.01
C GLN A 13 22.65 5.25 9.48
N LYS A 14 23.81 5.38 10.13
CA LYS A 14 23.93 5.14 11.58
C LYS A 14 23.00 6.06 12.35
N GLN A 15 22.10 5.46 13.13
CA GLN A 15 21.15 6.20 13.96
C GLN A 15 21.75 6.53 15.32
N THR A 16 21.36 7.67 15.88
CA THR A 16 21.71 8.09 17.25
C THR A 16 20.62 7.73 18.26
N ARG A 17 19.48 7.20 17.79
CA ARG A 17 18.30 6.83 18.58
C ARG A 17 17.76 5.47 18.14
N ILE A 18 16.93 4.85 18.98
CA ILE A 18 16.19 3.63 18.65
C ILE A 18 14.93 4.03 17.86
N TYR A 19 14.83 3.60 16.60
CA TYR A 19 13.72 3.97 15.71
C TYR A 19 12.68 2.85 15.59
N LEU A 20 11.54 2.99 16.30
CA LEU A 20 10.42 2.03 16.29
C LEU A 20 9.14 2.61 15.66
N ASN A 21 9.27 3.42 14.60
CA ASN A 21 8.13 4.08 13.94
C ASN A 21 7.99 3.72 12.44
N ASN A 22 8.52 2.56 12.03
CA ASN A 22 8.59 2.12 10.62
C ASN A 22 7.21 1.97 9.93
N ALA A 23 6.16 1.68 10.72
CA ALA A 23 4.77 1.62 10.24
C ALA A 23 4.19 2.99 9.84
N SER A 24 4.81 4.08 10.29
CA SER A 24 4.55 5.44 9.82
C SER A 24 5.43 5.78 8.62
N SER A 25 6.75 5.69 8.78
CA SER A 25 7.76 5.90 7.73
C SER A 25 9.01 5.12 8.09
N SER A 26 9.74 4.58 7.12
CA SER A 26 10.98 3.84 7.36
C SER A 26 12.22 4.66 6.96
N ILE A 27 13.37 4.24 7.48
CA ILE A 27 14.68 4.79 7.09
C ILE A 27 15.04 4.23 5.71
N ILE A 28 15.68 5.06 4.88
CA ILE A 28 16.03 4.73 3.51
C ILE A 28 17.45 4.11 3.46
N PRO A 29 17.67 2.99 2.72
CA PRO A 29 19.00 2.43 2.52
C PRO A 29 19.96 3.44 1.85
N LEU A 30 21.23 3.39 2.19
CA LEU A 30 22.27 4.24 1.60
C LEU A 30 22.38 4.03 0.07
N SER A 31 22.18 2.80 -0.41
CA SER A 31 22.15 2.50 -1.85
C SER A 31 21.00 3.21 -2.56
N THR A 32 19.84 3.30 -1.90
CA THR A 32 18.66 3.99 -2.43
C THR A 32 18.89 5.50 -2.50
N ILE A 33 19.48 6.08 -1.45
CA ILE A 33 19.88 7.50 -1.44
C ILE A 33 20.83 7.78 -2.60
N LYS A 34 21.88 6.95 -2.76
CA LYS A 34 22.83 7.09 -3.85
C LYS A 34 22.15 7.00 -5.22
N ALA A 35 21.25 6.05 -5.42
CA ALA A 35 20.53 5.87 -6.68
C ALA A 35 19.71 7.11 -7.06
N MET A 36 19.07 7.76 -6.09
CA MET A 36 18.34 9.02 -6.29
C MET A 36 19.29 10.18 -6.65
N THR A 37 20.42 10.29 -5.95
CA THR A 37 21.45 11.30 -6.24
C THR A 37 22.04 11.12 -7.64
N ASP A 38 22.47 9.91 -8.00
CA ASP A 38 23.05 9.60 -9.30
C ASP A 38 22.05 9.90 -10.44
N PHE A 39 20.77 9.53 -10.27
CA PHE A 39 19.73 9.82 -11.25
C PHE A 39 19.53 11.33 -11.45
N THR A 40 19.53 12.10 -10.36
CA THR A 40 19.40 13.55 -10.40
C THR A 40 20.59 14.21 -11.10
N LEU A 41 21.81 13.73 -10.85
CA LEU A 41 23.00 14.18 -11.58
C LEU A 41 22.87 13.86 -13.07
N ARG A 42 22.42 12.65 -13.43
CA ARG A 42 22.26 12.23 -14.82
C ARG A 42 21.18 13.03 -15.56
N TYR A 43 20.10 13.39 -14.89
CA TYR A 43 19.08 14.30 -15.44
C TYR A 43 19.67 15.65 -15.85
N ASN A 44 20.52 16.23 -15.00
CA ASN A 44 21.16 17.52 -15.28
C ASN A 44 22.27 17.42 -16.33
N GLU A 45 22.95 16.27 -16.41
CA GLU A 45 24.00 16.03 -17.41
C GLU A 45 23.43 15.83 -18.82
N LEU A 46 22.39 15.00 -18.97
CA LEU A 46 21.77 14.70 -20.27
C LEU A 46 20.84 15.82 -20.75
N GLY A 47 20.44 16.72 -19.85
CA GLY A 47 19.42 17.74 -20.08
C GLY A 47 18.00 17.18 -19.99
N PRO A 48 17.05 17.95 -19.41
CA PRO A 48 15.64 17.61 -19.45
C PRO A 48 15.15 17.48 -20.89
N ASP A 49 14.24 16.53 -21.12
CA ASP A 49 13.58 16.25 -22.42
C ASP A 49 14.50 15.83 -23.57
N SER A 50 15.79 15.56 -23.33
CA SER A 50 16.66 14.96 -24.34
C SER A 50 16.21 13.52 -24.66
N VAL A 51 16.46 13.08 -25.90
CA VAL A 51 16.14 11.71 -26.35
C VAL A 51 16.78 10.67 -25.43
N ASP A 52 18.02 10.92 -25.00
CA ASP A 52 18.75 10.02 -24.11
C ASP A 52 18.13 9.95 -22.72
N PHE A 53 17.71 11.10 -22.15
CA PHE A 53 17.04 11.10 -20.85
C PHE A 53 15.66 10.43 -20.92
N VAL A 54 14.88 10.68 -21.98
CA VAL A 54 13.58 10.03 -22.18
C VAL A 54 13.73 8.50 -22.30
N ALA A 55 14.75 8.02 -23.00
CA ALA A 55 15.06 6.60 -23.10
C ALA A 55 15.47 6.01 -21.73
N LEU A 56 16.30 6.72 -20.96
CA LEU A 56 16.67 6.34 -19.59
C LEU A 56 15.43 6.24 -18.68
N LEU A 57 14.55 7.24 -18.72
CA LEU A 57 13.34 7.30 -17.90
C LEU A 57 12.37 6.16 -18.24
N SER A 58 12.20 5.87 -19.53
CA SER A 58 11.37 4.76 -19.99
C SER A 58 11.91 3.43 -19.50
N LYS A 59 13.23 3.21 -19.58
CA LYS A 59 13.89 2.03 -19.03
C LYS A 59 13.66 1.91 -17.52
N LYS A 60 13.85 2.99 -16.76
CA LYS A 60 13.66 3.00 -15.30
C LYS A 60 12.21 2.72 -14.89
N SER A 61 11.25 3.23 -15.66
CA SER A 61 9.82 2.95 -15.46
C SER A 61 9.50 1.47 -15.65
N VAL A 62 10.01 0.84 -16.72
CA VAL A 62 9.84 -0.61 -16.97
C VAL A 62 10.51 -1.43 -15.86
N GLU A 63 11.73 -1.06 -15.45
CA GLU A 63 12.45 -1.72 -14.35
C GLU A 63 11.65 -1.70 -13.05
N LEU A 64 11.07 -0.55 -12.66
CA LEU A 64 10.23 -0.48 -11.46
C LEU A 64 8.98 -1.35 -11.60
N ARG A 65 8.25 -1.30 -12.73
CA ARG A 65 7.05 -2.13 -12.91
C ARG A 65 7.36 -3.62 -12.80
N ASN A 66 8.44 -4.07 -13.43
CA ASN A 66 8.89 -5.45 -13.33
C ASN A 66 9.31 -5.83 -11.89
N THR A 67 9.93 -4.90 -11.17
CA THR A 67 10.34 -5.11 -9.77
C THR A 67 9.10 -5.25 -8.87
N ILE A 68 8.11 -4.36 -9.01
CA ILE A 68 6.85 -4.42 -8.27
C ILE A 68 6.03 -5.66 -8.64
N SER A 69 5.92 -5.97 -9.92
CA SER A 69 5.24 -7.17 -10.44
C SER A 69 5.76 -8.44 -9.79
N LYS A 70 7.09 -8.57 -9.66
CA LYS A 70 7.71 -9.71 -8.97
C LYS A 70 7.49 -9.68 -7.46
N LEU A 71 7.55 -8.50 -6.83
CA LEU A 71 7.36 -8.35 -5.38
C LEU A 71 5.98 -8.85 -4.93
N VAL A 72 4.94 -8.52 -5.69
CA VAL A 72 3.53 -8.75 -5.29
C VAL A 72 2.81 -9.78 -6.15
N ASN A 73 3.48 -10.39 -7.13
CA ASN A 73 2.91 -11.38 -8.05
C ASN A 73 1.71 -10.84 -8.87
N CYS A 74 1.91 -9.71 -9.56
CA CYS A 74 0.94 -9.15 -10.53
C CYS A 74 1.58 -9.00 -11.92
N ARG A 75 0.81 -8.60 -12.93
CA ARG A 75 1.38 -8.32 -14.26
C ARG A 75 1.95 -6.89 -14.32
N PRO A 76 3.07 -6.63 -15.02
CA PRO A 76 3.66 -5.29 -15.09
C PRO A 76 2.71 -4.19 -15.60
N GLU A 77 1.82 -4.51 -16.54
CA GLU A 77 0.82 -3.58 -17.08
C GLU A 77 -0.30 -3.22 -16.08
N GLU A 78 -0.39 -3.94 -14.96
CA GLU A 78 -1.32 -3.65 -13.87
C GLU A 78 -0.72 -2.67 -12.85
N VAL A 79 0.56 -2.29 -12.99
CA VAL A 79 1.27 -1.42 -12.06
C VAL A 79 1.17 0.03 -12.50
N ILE A 80 0.40 0.82 -11.75
CA ILE A 80 0.19 2.26 -11.94
C ILE A 80 0.95 3.01 -10.86
N PHE A 81 1.75 3.98 -11.28
CA PHE A 81 2.48 4.85 -10.36
C PHE A 81 1.58 5.95 -9.81
N THR A 82 1.58 6.10 -8.49
CA THR A 82 0.90 7.18 -7.77
C THR A 82 1.93 7.92 -6.90
N SER A 83 1.53 9.01 -6.25
CA SER A 83 2.32 9.72 -5.24
C SER A 83 2.22 9.07 -3.86
N SER A 84 1.17 8.27 -3.60
CA SER A 84 0.88 7.65 -2.31
C SER A 84 -0.20 6.56 -2.40
N THR A 85 -0.37 5.77 -1.33
CA THR A 85 -1.53 4.89 -1.15
C THR A 85 -2.83 5.68 -1.29
N THR A 86 -2.91 6.88 -0.69
CA THR A 86 -4.09 7.74 -0.71
C THR A 86 -4.52 8.12 -2.11
N GLU A 87 -3.58 8.46 -3.00
CA GLU A 87 -3.90 8.74 -4.40
C GLU A 87 -4.41 7.49 -5.13
N GLY A 88 -3.83 6.31 -4.87
CA GLY A 88 -4.33 5.05 -5.43
C GLY A 88 -5.77 4.75 -5.01
N ILE A 89 -6.09 4.94 -3.72
CA ILE A 89 -7.45 4.81 -3.20
C ILE A 89 -8.40 5.81 -3.88
N ASN A 90 -8.01 7.08 -3.98
CA ASN A 90 -8.84 8.13 -4.58
C ASN A 90 -9.05 7.95 -6.09
N THR A 91 -8.07 7.38 -6.79
CA THR A 91 -8.17 7.01 -8.21
C THR A 91 -9.33 6.05 -8.41
N VAL A 92 -9.43 5.00 -7.58
CA VAL A 92 -10.54 4.05 -7.65
C VAL A 92 -11.84 4.69 -7.16
N ALA A 93 -11.82 5.34 -5.99
CA ALA A 93 -13.02 5.90 -5.37
C ALA A 93 -13.70 6.97 -6.23
N SER A 94 -12.93 7.80 -6.94
CA SER A 94 -13.49 8.87 -7.77
C SER A 94 -13.64 8.48 -9.23
N GLY A 95 -12.88 7.49 -9.72
CA GLY A 95 -12.94 7.03 -11.10
C GLY A 95 -14.02 5.98 -11.36
N MET A 96 -14.41 5.18 -10.35
CA MET A 96 -15.51 4.22 -10.51
C MET A 96 -16.86 4.93 -10.65
N ALA A 97 -17.64 4.51 -11.64
CA ALA A 97 -19.02 4.95 -11.81
C ALA A 97 -19.98 4.09 -10.97
N PHE A 98 -20.87 4.74 -10.23
CA PHE A 98 -21.90 4.07 -9.45
C PHE A 98 -23.29 4.54 -9.86
N ALA A 99 -24.16 3.58 -10.19
CA ALA A 99 -25.56 3.87 -10.48
C ALA A 99 -26.30 4.27 -9.18
N SER A 100 -27.37 5.05 -9.33
CA SER A 100 -28.26 5.36 -8.21
C SER A 100 -28.78 4.06 -7.56
N GLY A 101 -28.80 4.01 -6.22
CA GLY A 101 -29.20 2.83 -5.46
C GLY A 101 -28.12 1.75 -5.31
N SER A 102 -26.89 1.98 -5.81
CA SER A 102 -25.74 1.12 -5.52
C SER A 102 -25.28 1.25 -4.08
N ASN A 103 -24.61 0.22 -3.55
CA ASN A 103 -23.91 0.29 -2.27
C ASN A 103 -22.44 -0.11 -2.35
N ILE A 104 -21.67 0.37 -1.39
CA ILE A 104 -20.27 0.02 -1.14
C ILE A 104 -20.15 -0.47 0.29
N ILE A 105 -19.35 -1.53 0.49
CA ILE A 105 -19.09 -2.10 1.81
C ILE A 105 -17.67 -1.72 2.23
N ILE A 106 -17.53 -1.18 3.43
CA ILE A 106 -16.25 -0.88 4.09
C ILE A 106 -16.23 -1.45 5.50
N ARG A 107 -15.06 -1.47 6.14
CA ARG A 107 -14.95 -1.62 7.60
C ARG A 107 -15.16 -0.25 8.26
N GLY A 108 -15.67 -0.25 9.49
CA GLY A 108 -15.99 0.96 10.24
C GLY A 108 -14.81 1.91 10.49
N THR A 109 -15.13 3.08 11.04
CA THR A 109 -14.20 4.21 11.28
C THR A 109 -12.99 3.87 12.14
N THR A 110 -13.11 2.91 13.06
CA THR A 110 -12.15 2.79 14.18
C THR A 110 -10.82 2.15 13.78
N HIS A 111 -10.81 1.34 12.71
CA HIS A 111 -9.62 0.61 12.28
C HIS A 111 -9.15 0.95 10.88
N GLU A 112 -10.05 1.35 9.97
CA GLU A 112 -9.63 1.78 8.64
C GLU A 112 -8.82 3.07 8.73
N HIS A 113 -7.65 3.08 8.10
CA HIS A 113 -6.87 4.30 8.00
C HIS A 113 -7.70 5.36 7.26
N HIS A 114 -7.58 6.64 7.64
CA HIS A 114 -8.37 7.71 7.05
C HIS A 114 -8.29 7.79 5.51
N ALA A 115 -7.12 7.43 4.95
CA ALA A 115 -6.94 7.32 3.50
C ALA A 115 -7.91 6.31 2.86
N ASN A 116 -8.21 5.20 3.53
CA ASN A 116 -9.15 4.16 3.10
C ASN A 116 -10.52 4.26 3.79
N TYR A 117 -10.88 5.44 4.30
CA TYR A 117 -12.19 5.67 4.92
C TYR A 117 -12.87 6.93 4.35
N TYR A 118 -12.19 8.08 4.37
CA TYR A 118 -12.77 9.35 3.94
C TYR A 118 -13.20 9.40 2.46
N PRO A 119 -12.46 8.83 1.49
CA PRO A 119 -12.94 8.80 0.10
C PRO A 119 -14.28 8.08 -0.05
N TRP A 120 -14.46 6.97 0.67
CA TRP A 120 -15.70 6.17 0.65
C TRP A 120 -16.85 6.89 1.36
N VAL A 121 -16.59 7.56 2.49
CA VAL A 121 -17.58 8.42 3.15
C VAL A 121 -18.04 9.56 2.25
N ARG A 122 -17.10 10.20 1.53
CA ARG A 122 -17.44 11.24 0.55
C ARG A 122 -18.33 10.69 -0.56
N LEU A 123 -18.02 9.49 -1.06
CA LEU A 123 -18.80 8.80 -2.07
C LEU A 123 -20.16 8.35 -1.54
N GLY A 124 -20.26 8.02 -0.25
CA GLY A 124 -21.48 7.70 0.49
C GLY A 124 -22.55 8.81 0.49
N LYS A 125 -22.23 10.01 0.00
CA LYS A 125 -23.21 11.07 -0.29
C LYS A 125 -24.00 10.82 -1.59
N LYS A 126 -23.53 9.90 -2.45
CA LYS A 126 -24.11 9.54 -3.76
C LYS A 126 -24.56 8.08 -3.82
N VAL A 127 -23.96 7.21 -3.03
CA VAL A 127 -24.26 5.77 -2.95
C VAL A 127 -24.48 5.38 -1.50
N GLU A 128 -25.14 4.25 -1.26
CA GLU A 128 -25.27 3.74 0.11
C GLU A 128 -23.91 3.22 0.61
N LEU A 129 -23.48 3.65 1.80
CA LEU A 129 -22.28 3.14 2.45
C LEU A 129 -22.67 2.18 3.58
N ARG A 130 -22.21 0.94 3.49
CA ARG A 130 -22.43 -0.11 4.49
C ARG A 130 -21.14 -0.39 5.24
N SER A 131 -21.23 -0.46 6.56
CA SER A 131 -20.11 -0.79 7.43
C SER A 131 -20.21 -2.23 7.91
N LEU A 132 -19.09 -2.94 7.91
CA LEU A 132 -18.94 -4.24 8.57
C LEU A 132 -18.70 -4.04 10.06
N SER A 133 -19.39 -4.83 10.88
CA SER A 133 -19.05 -5.03 12.29
C SER A 133 -17.72 -5.76 12.44
N HIS A 134 -16.98 -5.44 13.48
CA HIS A 134 -15.68 -6.04 13.79
C HIS A 134 -15.43 -6.07 15.29
N ASP A 135 -14.52 -6.93 15.72
CA ASP A 135 -14.05 -6.99 17.10
C ASP A 135 -13.06 -5.85 17.45
N ILE A 136 -12.49 -5.91 18.65
CA ILE A 136 -11.54 -4.91 19.18
C ILE A 136 -10.20 -4.90 18.44
N ASP A 137 -9.80 -6.03 17.84
CA ASP A 137 -8.59 -6.14 17.04
C ASP A 137 -8.84 -5.77 15.58
N GLY A 138 -10.11 -5.59 15.23
CA GLY A 138 -10.60 -5.17 13.92
C GLY A 138 -10.92 -6.33 13.00
N PHE A 139 -10.98 -7.58 13.45
CA PHE A 139 -11.44 -8.70 12.62
C PHE A 139 -12.93 -8.60 12.35
N ILE A 140 -13.32 -8.80 11.10
CA ILE A 140 -14.72 -8.79 10.67
C ILE A 140 -15.43 -9.99 11.29
N GLU A 141 -16.62 -9.76 11.85
CA GLU A 141 -17.42 -10.81 12.46
C GLU A 141 -17.86 -11.86 11.41
N ASN A 142 -17.92 -13.13 11.83
CA ASN A 142 -18.29 -14.24 10.94
C ASN A 142 -19.67 -14.02 10.29
N GLY A 143 -19.71 -14.14 8.97
CA GLY A 143 -20.94 -13.98 8.18
C GLY A 143 -21.41 -12.53 8.00
N GLU A 144 -20.69 -11.54 8.56
CA GLU A 144 -21.10 -10.13 8.44
C GLU A 144 -20.98 -9.63 7.00
N LEU A 145 -19.94 -10.05 6.27
CA LEU A 145 -19.77 -9.69 4.86
C LEU A 145 -20.95 -10.17 4.02
N GLU A 146 -21.33 -11.44 4.15
CA GLU A 146 -22.41 -12.06 3.39
C GLU A 146 -23.77 -11.43 3.70
N LYS A 147 -24.01 -11.02 4.96
CA LYS A 147 -25.23 -10.30 5.35
C LYS A 147 -25.33 -8.91 4.72
N ARG A 148 -24.19 -8.25 4.45
CA ARG A 148 -24.14 -6.90 3.88
C ARG A 148 -24.16 -6.87 2.36
N ILE A 149 -23.79 -7.97 1.71
CA ILE A 149 -23.81 -8.10 0.25
C ILE A 149 -25.25 -8.27 -0.26
N ASP A 150 -25.59 -7.52 -1.31
CA ASP A 150 -26.78 -7.75 -2.11
C ASP A 150 -26.49 -7.52 -3.61
N LYS A 151 -27.54 -7.57 -4.44
CA LYS A 151 -27.45 -7.34 -5.89
C LYS A 151 -26.96 -5.93 -6.30
N ASN A 152 -27.02 -4.97 -5.38
CA ASN A 152 -26.65 -3.58 -5.58
C ASN A 152 -25.24 -3.27 -5.05
N THR A 153 -24.56 -4.24 -4.41
CA THR A 153 -23.18 -4.07 -3.96
C THR A 153 -22.25 -3.97 -5.17
N LYS A 154 -21.50 -2.86 -5.28
CA LYS A 154 -20.61 -2.57 -6.42
C LYS A 154 -19.13 -2.51 -6.08
N LEU A 155 -18.79 -2.49 -4.78
CA LEU A 155 -17.40 -2.52 -4.33
C LEU A 155 -17.36 -2.95 -2.86
N VAL A 156 -16.35 -3.73 -2.51
CA VAL A 156 -15.90 -3.90 -1.12
C VAL A 156 -14.49 -3.32 -1.02
N ALA A 157 -14.26 -2.42 -0.06
CA ALA A 157 -12.95 -1.77 0.15
C ALA A 157 -12.50 -1.94 1.60
N LEU A 158 -11.35 -2.59 1.80
CA LEU A 158 -10.85 -2.97 3.13
C LEU A 158 -9.33 -2.76 3.23
N SER A 159 -8.84 -2.45 4.42
CA SER A 159 -7.40 -2.59 4.69
C SER A 159 -7.00 -4.06 4.78
N HIS A 160 -5.95 -4.45 4.07
CA HIS A 160 -5.37 -5.79 4.18
C HIS A 160 -4.65 -5.97 5.51
N GLY A 161 -3.92 -4.97 5.98
CA GLY A 161 -3.33 -4.93 7.32
C GLY A 161 -3.66 -3.62 8.01
N LEU A 162 -4.13 -3.70 9.26
CA LEU A 162 -4.52 -2.53 10.02
C LEU A 162 -3.30 -1.74 10.51
N TYR A 163 -3.38 -0.41 10.42
CA TYR A 163 -2.31 0.49 10.86
C TYR A 163 -2.18 0.58 12.38
N ASN A 164 -3.27 0.30 13.11
CA ASN A 164 -3.31 0.39 14.57
C ASN A 164 -3.03 -0.97 15.22
N THR A 165 -3.76 -2.03 14.92
CA THR A 165 -3.60 -3.33 15.60
C THR A 165 -2.61 -4.26 14.90
N GLY A 166 -2.22 -3.92 13.66
CA GLY A 166 -1.43 -4.80 12.81
C GLY A 166 -2.21 -6.01 12.27
N ALA A 167 -3.49 -6.18 12.62
CA ALA A 167 -4.27 -7.34 12.20
C ALA A 167 -4.34 -7.46 10.66
N VAL A 168 -4.07 -8.66 10.15
CA VAL A 168 -4.06 -9.00 8.74
C VAL A 168 -5.34 -9.74 8.39
N LEU A 169 -6.06 -9.19 7.40
CA LEU A 169 -7.32 -9.68 6.89
C LEU A 169 -7.11 -11.00 6.11
N PRO A 170 -7.98 -12.02 6.24
CA PRO A 170 -7.96 -13.21 5.39
C PRO A 170 -8.47 -12.87 3.98
N ALA A 171 -7.69 -12.10 3.22
CA ALA A 171 -8.10 -11.53 1.94
C ALA A 171 -8.47 -12.60 0.91
N SER A 172 -7.79 -13.75 0.90
CA SER A 172 -8.07 -14.85 -0.04
C SER A 172 -9.49 -15.41 0.12
N GLU A 173 -9.95 -15.58 1.36
CA GLU A 173 -11.30 -16.09 1.66
C GLU A 173 -12.36 -15.08 1.23
N ILE A 174 -12.15 -13.80 1.56
CA ILE A 174 -13.03 -12.70 1.16
C ILE A 174 -13.06 -12.54 -0.37
N GLY A 175 -11.90 -12.55 -1.01
CA GLY A 175 -11.76 -12.43 -2.45
C GLY A 175 -12.50 -13.55 -3.19
N LYS A 176 -12.48 -14.78 -2.68
CA LYS A 176 -13.27 -15.89 -3.23
C LYS A 176 -14.77 -15.60 -3.17
N ILE A 177 -15.29 -15.18 -2.02
CA ILE A 177 -16.71 -14.82 -1.81
C ILE A 177 -17.15 -13.73 -2.78
N LEU A 178 -16.31 -12.71 -2.99
CA LEU A 178 -16.62 -11.56 -3.85
C LEU A 178 -16.53 -11.91 -5.34
N ASN A 179 -15.53 -12.70 -5.75
CA ASN A 179 -15.38 -13.15 -7.12
C ASN A 179 -16.56 -14.02 -7.58
N GLU A 180 -17.02 -14.96 -6.74
CA GLU A 180 -18.22 -15.79 -7.02
C GLU A 180 -19.49 -14.94 -7.28
N ARG A 181 -19.52 -13.69 -6.80
CA ARG A 181 -20.64 -12.75 -6.95
C ARG A 181 -20.36 -11.64 -7.95
N GLY A 182 -19.19 -11.63 -8.60
CA GLY A 182 -18.77 -10.57 -9.53
C GLY A 182 -18.66 -9.19 -8.88
N ILE A 183 -18.34 -9.11 -7.58
CA ILE A 183 -18.20 -7.85 -6.85
C ILE A 183 -16.72 -7.44 -6.83
N PRO A 184 -16.36 -6.25 -7.35
CA PRO A 184 -15.00 -5.75 -7.28
C PRO A 184 -14.48 -5.63 -5.84
N PHE A 185 -13.20 -5.97 -5.64
CA PHE A 185 -12.54 -5.93 -4.34
C PHE A 185 -11.31 -5.01 -4.33
N PHE A 186 -11.32 -4.01 -3.45
CA PHE A 186 -10.22 -3.10 -3.20
C PHE A 186 -9.52 -3.40 -1.88
N LEU A 187 -8.19 -3.45 -1.90
CA LEU A 187 -7.35 -3.59 -0.72
C LEU A 187 -6.38 -2.43 -0.52
N ASP A 188 -6.41 -1.81 0.67
CA ASP A 188 -5.29 -0.98 1.16
C ASP A 188 -4.23 -1.90 1.77
N ALA A 189 -3.08 -2.03 1.10
CA ALA A 189 -1.99 -2.91 1.50
C ALA A 189 -0.79 -2.14 2.09
N ALA A 190 -0.97 -0.87 2.49
CA ALA A 190 0.08 0.01 3.01
C ALA A 190 0.91 -0.56 4.17
N GLN A 191 0.34 -1.48 4.96
CA GLN A 191 1.02 -2.10 6.10
C GLN A 191 1.48 -3.54 5.85
N THR A 192 1.29 -4.08 4.64
CA THR A 192 1.53 -5.52 4.38
C THR A 192 2.55 -5.75 3.27
N VAL A 193 2.51 -4.98 2.17
CA VAL A 193 3.53 -5.10 1.12
C VAL A 193 4.90 -4.69 1.69
N GLY A 194 5.86 -5.61 1.67
CA GLY A 194 7.20 -5.45 2.27
C GLY A 194 7.30 -5.90 3.74
N CYS A 195 6.16 -6.07 4.43
CA CYS A 195 6.11 -6.54 5.83
C CYS A 195 5.70 -8.01 5.94
N THR A 196 4.88 -8.50 5.01
CA THR A 196 4.33 -9.87 4.96
C THR A 196 4.61 -10.52 3.61
N ASP A 197 4.35 -11.82 3.48
CA ASP A 197 4.38 -12.54 2.19
C ASP A 197 3.14 -12.22 1.32
N PHE A 198 2.97 -10.93 1.00
CA PHE A 198 1.84 -10.44 0.22
C PHE A 198 1.88 -11.00 -1.22
N ASP A 199 0.78 -11.60 -1.66
CA ASP A 199 0.64 -12.19 -3.00
C ASP A 199 -0.69 -11.76 -3.61
N PHE A 200 -0.64 -10.79 -4.53
CA PHE A 200 -1.81 -10.21 -5.18
C PHE A 200 -2.71 -11.27 -5.81
N ALA A 201 -2.13 -12.23 -6.53
CA ALA A 201 -2.87 -13.27 -7.22
C ALA A 201 -3.70 -14.13 -6.26
N LYS A 202 -3.24 -14.32 -5.02
CA LYS A 202 -3.95 -15.10 -4.00
C LYS A 202 -5.05 -14.32 -3.27
N THR A 203 -4.98 -12.99 -3.24
CA THR A 203 -5.96 -12.17 -2.51
C THR A 203 -7.35 -12.15 -3.15
N GLY A 204 -7.44 -12.40 -4.46
CA GLY A 204 -8.67 -12.19 -5.22
C GLY A 204 -9.05 -10.71 -5.40
N ALA A 205 -8.25 -9.77 -4.92
CA ALA A 205 -8.49 -8.33 -5.11
C ALA A 205 -8.35 -7.92 -6.58
N ASP A 206 -9.08 -6.88 -6.98
CA ASP A 206 -9.02 -6.28 -8.31
C ASP A 206 -8.20 -4.99 -8.30
N PHE A 207 -8.13 -4.36 -7.13
CA PHE A 207 -7.36 -3.16 -6.88
C PHE A 207 -6.55 -3.32 -5.58
N VAL A 208 -5.29 -2.90 -5.60
CA VAL A 208 -4.45 -2.83 -4.40
C VAL A 208 -3.70 -1.51 -4.38
N ALA A 209 -3.77 -0.74 -3.31
CA ALA A 209 -2.93 0.45 -3.14
C ALA A 209 -1.91 0.27 -2.01
N PHE A 210 -0.67 0.72 -2.24
CA PHE A 210 0.36 0.77 -1.20
C PHE A 210 1.38 1.88 -1.47
N ASN A 211 2.22 2.19 -0.48
CA ASN A 211 3.21 3.25 -0.55
C ASN A 211 4.64 2.67 -0.58
N GLY A 212 5.59 3.48 -1.05
CA GLY A 212 6.99 3.10 -1.08
C GLY A 212 7.77 3.32 0.23
N TYR A 213 7.29 4.17 1.13
CA TYR A 213 8.12 4.75 2.20
C TYR A 213 7.97 4.11 3.58
N LYS A 214 6.99 3.20 3.76
CA LYS A 214 6.89 2.35 4.95
C LYS A 214 7.79 1.14 4.76
N TRP A 215 7.23 -0.06 4.74
CA TRP A 215 7.95 -1.35 4.73
C TRP A 215 8.79 -1.62 3.47
N LEU A 216 8.71 -0.76 2.45
CA LEU A 216 9.58 -0.83 1.27
C LEU A 216 10.81 0.08 1.39
N CYS A 217 10.97 0.82 2.49
CA CYS A 217 12.12 1.67 2.80
C CYS A 217 12.51 2.66 1.69
N GLY A 218 11.57 2.98 0.81
CA GLY A 218 11.75 3.89 -0.31
C GLY A 218 11.49 5.35 0.08
N PRO A 219 11.65 6.27 -0.88
CA PRO A 219 11.35 7.68 -0.66
C PRO A 219 9.84 7.96 -0.58
N MET A 220 9.48 9.06 0.08
CA MET A 220 8.13 9.63 0.02
C MET A 220 7.81 10.18 -1.38
N GLY A 221 6.52 10.41 -1.65
CA GLY A 221 6.06 10.97 -2.92
C GLY A 221 6.00 9.95 -4.06
N ILE A 222 6.04 8.66 -3.73
CA ILE A 222 5.70 7.57 -4.64
C ILE A 222 4.90 6.47 -3.93
N GLY A 223 3.87 6.00 -4.61
CA GLY A 223 3.05 4.86 -4.26
C GLY A 223 2.70 4.06 -5.51
N ILE A 224 1.98 2.97 -5.30
CA ILE A 224 1.54 2.06 -6.34
C ILE A 224 0.05 1.82 -6.17
N LEU A 225 -0.66 1.89 -7.29
CA LEU A 225 -1.95 1.24 -7.47
C LEU A 225 -1.73 0.04 -8.38
N ILE A 226 -2.13 -1.14 -7.95
CA ILE A 226 -2.32 -2.29 -8.82
C ILE A 226 -3.79 -2.25 -9.26
N CYS A 227 -4.04 -2.31 -10.56
CA CYS A 227 -5.38 -2.43 -11.11
C CYS A 227 -5.38 -3.54 -12.15
N LYS A 228 -6.19 -4.58 -11.95
CA LYS A 228 -6.35 -5.64 -12.96
C LYS A 228 -6.71 -5.00 -14.30
N LYS A 229 -6.04 -5.43 -15.37
CA LYS A 229 -6.22 -4.85 -16.71
C LYS A 229 -7.69 -4.73 -17.11
N ASP A 230 -8.48 -5.78 -16.88
CA ASP A 230 -9.90 -5.84 -17.24
C ASP A 230 -10.79 -4.88 -16.43
N TYR A 231 -10.31 -4.43 -15.27
CA TYR A 231 -11.00 -3.46 -14.42
C TYR A 231 -10.57 -2.01 -14.71
N GLY A 232 -9.48 -1.79 -15.45
CA GLY A 232 -8.99 -0.46 -15.80
C GLY A 232 -10.01 0.38 -16.58
N ALA A 233 -10.87 -0.27 -17.37
CA ALA A 233 -11.97 0.40 -18.08
C ALA A 233 -13.11 0.89 -17.17
N MET A 234 -13.24 0.33 -15.96
CA MET A 234 -14.22 0.79 -14.97
C MET A 234 -13.78 2.07 -14.27
N ILE A 235 -12.51 2.45 -14.41
CA ILE A 235 -11.93 3.64 -13.78
C ILE A 235 -11.82 4.76 -14.81
N GLU A 236 -12.56 5.83 -14.56
CA GLU A 236 -12.39 7.08 -15.28
C GLU A 236 -11.10 7.78 -14.80
N PRO A 237 -10.15 8.07 -15.71
CA PRO A 237 -8.90 8.72 -15.32
C PRO A 237 -9.16 10.13 -14.76
N LEU A 238 -8.66 10.41 -13.56
CA LEU A 238 -8.84 11.72 -12.91
C LEU A 238 -7.78 12.74 -13.34
N ASN A 239 -6.56 12.26 -13.63
CA ASN A 239 -5.42 13.06 -14.05
C ASN A 239 -5.12 12.74 -15.52
N ILE A 240 -5.67 13.55 -16.43
CA ILE A 240 -5.54 13.35 -17.88
C ILE A 240 -4.44 14.27 -18.43
N GLY A 241 -3.58 13.71 -19.28
CA GLY A 241 -2.55 14.44 -20.00
C GLY A 241 -2.02 13.65 -21.19
N GLY A 242 -0.96 14.13 -21.84
CA GLY A 242 -0.38 13.47 -23.03
C GLY A 242 0.15 12.06 -22.78
N GLU A 243 0.39 11.68 -21.52
CA GLU A 243 0.78 10.32 -21.15
C GLU A 243 -0.41 9.35 -21.00
N SER A 244 -1.63 9.81 -20.75
CA SER A 244 -2.82 8.95 -20.53
C SER A 244 -3.83 8.93 -21.67
N ALA A 245 -3.82 9.94 -22.54
CA ALA A 245 -4.77 10.06 -23.63
C ALA A 245 -4.13 10.62 -24.90
N MET A 246 -4.85 10.48 -26.02
CA MET A 246 -4.48 11.06 -27.31
C MET A 246 -5.72 11.57 -28.05
N MET A 247 -5.57 12.63 -28.84
CA MET A 247 -6.59 13.07 -29.78
C MET A 247 -6.48 12.23 -31.06
N TYR A 248 -7.59 11.70 -31.55
CA TYR A 248 -7.66 10.99 -32.84
C TYR A 248 -8.50 11.74 -33.87
N ASP A 249 -9.12 12.85 -33.46
CA ASP A 249 -9.87 13.79 -34.29
C ASP A 249 -9.81 15.17 -33.59
N THR A 250 -10.33 16.22 -34.22
CA THR A 250 -10.27 17.60 -33.71
C THR A 250 -10.90 17.73 -32.32
N ASP A 251 -12.03 17.04 -32.09
CA ASP A 251 -12.79 17.11 -30.83
C ASP A 251 -12.98 15.74 -30.17
N LYS A 252 -12.19 14.73 -30.57
CA LYS A 252 -12.32 13.37 -30.03
C LYS A 252 -11.02 12.86 -29.44
N MET A 253 -11.14 12.43 -28.18
CA MET A 253 -10.06 11.87 -27.38
C MET A 253 -10.27 10.37 -27.16
N ALA A 254 -9.18 9.61 -27.17
CA ALA A 254 -9.15 8.23 -26.72
C ALA A 254 -8.14 8.08 -25.58
N TYR A 255 -8.48 7.25 -24.58
CA TYR A 255 -7.53 6.83 -23.56
C TYR A 255 -6.53 5.83 -24.15
N LYS A 256 -5.28 5.91 -23.69
CA LYS A 256 -4.27 4.88 -23.94
C LYS A 256 -4.62 3.59 -23.19
N ASP A 257 -3.94 2.49 -23.52
CA ASP A 257 -4.10 1.23 -22.79
C ASP A 257 -3.45 1.31 -21.39
N MET A 258 -3.77 0.36 -20.52
CA MET A 258 -3.10 0.18 -19.23
C MET A 258 -1.60 -0.11 -19.43
N PRO A 259 -0.72 0.40 -18.55
CA PRO A 259 -1.01 1.18 -17.33
C PRO A 259 -1.21 2.68 -17.61
N ASP A 260 -0.85 3.15 -18.80
CA ASP A 260 -0.77 4.58 -19.13
C ASP A 260 -2.13 5.29 -19.02
N ARG A 261 -3.25 4.59 -19.29
CA ARG A 261 -4.62 5.06 -19.06
C ARG A 261 -4.82 5.83 -17.75
N LEU A 262 -4.26 5.30 -16.65
CA LEU A 262 -4.50 5.81 -15.29
C LEU A 262 -3.32 6.61 -14.73
N GLN A 263 -2.41 7.07 -15.59
CA GLN A 263 -1.25 7.84 -15.14
C GLN A 263 -1.26 9.26 -15.69
N GLY A 264 -1.27 10.24 -14.79
CA GLY A 264 -0.87 11.60 -15.13
C GLY A 264 0.60 11.62 -15.56
N GLY A 265 0.92 12.40 -16.60
CA GLY A 265 2.31 12.63 -17.01
C GLY A 265 3.09 13.41 -15.95
N PHE A 266 4.41 13.53 -16.12
CA PHE A 266 5.33 14.17 -15.14
C PHE A 266 5.15 13.67 -13.70
N ARG A 267 5.91 12.63 -13.35
CA ARG A 267 5.87 12.01 -12.01
C ARG A 267 7.16 12.27 -11.25
N ASN A 268 7.17 11.90 -9.97
CA ASN A 268 8.40 11.96 -9.17
C ASN A 268 9.41 10.88 -9.64
N PHE A 269 10.16 11.20 -10.70
CA PHE A 269 11.09 10.28 -11.34
C PHE A 269 12.28 9.92 -10.44
N VAL A 270 12.69 10.83 -9.55
CA VAL A 270 13.73 10.55 -8.54
C VAL A 270 13.21 9.50 -7.56
N ALA A 271 11.98 9.65 -7.06
CA ALA A 271 11.38 8.67 -6.17
C ALA A 271 11.10 7.34 -6.85
N LEU A 272 10.80 7.34 -8.15
CA LEU A 272 10.67 6.13 -8.98
C LEU A 272 11.94 5.29 -8.94
N VAL A 273 13.09 5.90 -9.20
CA VAL A 273 14.38 5.20 -9.15
C VAL A 273 14.73 4.78 -7.73
N GLY A 274 14.44 5.62 -6.73
CA GLY A 274 14.65 5.27 -5.32
C GLY A 274 13.83 4.04 -4.90
N LEU A 275 12.54 4.01 -5.21
CA LEU A 275 11.67 2.87 -4.88
C LEU A 275 12.16 1.59 -5.57
N GLN A 276 12.56 1.68 -6.85
CA GLN A 276 13.08 0.52 -7.59
C GLN A 276 14.32 -0.06 -6.91
N ASN A 277 15.27 0.79 -6.51
CA ASN A 277 16.47 0.34 -5.79
C ASN A 277 16.13 -0.28 -4.44
N SER A 278 15.26 0.38 -3.66
CA SER A 278 14.88 -0.07 -2.33
C SER A 278 14.18 -1.43 -2.35
N VAL A 279 13.22 -1.61 -3.24
CA VAL A 279 12.54 -2.91 -3.39
C VAL A 279 13.52 -4.00 -3.83
N SER A 280 14.44 -3.68 -4.75
CA SER A 280 15.46 -4.64 -5.18
C SER A 280 16.40 -5.06 -4.04
N PHE A 281 16.77 -4.13 -3.17
CA PHE A 281 17.55 -4.40 -1.96
C PHE A 281 16.78 -5.30 -0.99
N LEU A 282 15.51 -5.00 -0.70
CA LEU A 282 14.71 -5.84 0.20
C LEU A 282 14.47 -7.24 -0.39
N MET A 283 14.25 -7.34 -1.71
CA MET A 283 14.10 -8.63 -2.38
C MET A 283 15.40 -9.46 -2.36
N SER A 284 16.58 -8.83 -2.37
CA SER A 284 17.86 -9.57 -2.27
C SER A 284 18.09 -10.14 -0.86
N LEU A 285 17.56 -9.49 0.17
CA LEU A 285 17.50 -10.02 1.54
C LEU A 285 16.45 -11.13 1.68
N GLY A 286 15.42 -11.11 0.83
CA GLY A 286 14.28 -12.03 0.84
C GLY A 286 13.18 -11.54 1.79
N ILE A 287 12.00 -11.23 1.24
CA ILE A 287 10.86 -10.69 2.00
C ILE A 287 10.45 -11.62 3.14
N SER A 288 10.46 -12.94 2.93
CA SER A 288 10.15 -13.91 3.98
C SER A 288 11.20 -13.92 5.11
N ASN A 289 12.49 -13.75 4.80
CA ASN A 289 13.53 -13.62 5.83
C ASN A 289 13.34 -12.32 6.63
N ILE A 290 12.99 -11.23 5.97
CA ILE A 290 12.65 -9.96 6.63
C ILE A 290 11.46 -10.16 7.55
N ARG A 291 10.38 -10.78 7.03
CA ARG A 291 9.16 -11.09 7.79
C ARG A 291 9.47 -11.89 9.05
N GLU A 292 10.22 -12.98 8.93
CA GLU A 292 10.63 -13.83 10.06
C GLU A 292 11.39 -13.03 11.13
N LYS A 293 12.33 -12.18 10.72
CA LYS A 293 13.09 -11.33 11.65
C LYS A 293 12.20 -10.30 12.35
N ILE A 294 11.43 -9.52 11.60
CA ILE A 294 10.63 -8.42 12.18
C ILE A 294 9.49 -8.93 13.04
N ILE A 295 8.88 -10.09 12.71
CA ILE A 295 7.85 -10.68 13.57
C ILE A 295 8.46 -11.27 14.84
N GLY A 296 9.64 -11.86 14.77
CA GLY A 296 10.38 -12.31 15.95
C GLY A 296 10.70 -11.15 16.91
N LEU A 297 11.18 -10.02 16.39
CA LEU A 297 11.43 -8.82 17.19
C LEU A 297 10.14 -8.23 17.78
N ALA A 298 9.05 -8.21 17.03
CA ALA A 298 7.75 -7.77 17.52
C ALA A 298 7.20 -8.71 18.62
N ASN A 299 7.42 -10.02 18.51
CA ASN A 299 7.03 -10.98 19.53
C ASN A 299 7.82 -10.78 20.81
N LEU A 300 9.14 -10.62 20.71
CA LEU A 300 9.99 -10.29 21.86
C LEU A 300 9.51 -9.02 22.56
N LEU A 301 9.24 -7.94 21.80
CA LEU A 301 8.72 -6.71 22.40
C LEU A 301 7.36 -6.94 23.08
N ARG A 302 6.46 -7.72 22.50
CA ARG A 302 5.17 -8.04 23.13
C ARG A 302 5.35 -8.82 24.42
N GLU A 303 6.18 -9.86 24.43
CA GLU A 303 6.48 -10.68 25.62
C GLU A 303 7.02 -9.81 26.77
N GLU A 304 7.96 -8.91 26.49
CA GLU A 304 8.52 -7.98 27.48
C GLU A 304 7.52 -6.90 27.94
N LEU A 305 6.52 -6.56 27.12
CA LEU A 305 5.47 -5.62 27.52
C LEU A 305 4.36 -6.32 28.32
N GLU A 306 4.05 -7.58 28.04
CA GLU A 306 3.02 -8.36 28.76
C GLU A 306 3.34 -8.57 30.24
N VAL A 307 4.62 -8.58 30.63
CA VAL A 307 5.02 -8.70 32.04
C VAL A 307 4.75 -7.43 32.85
N VAL A 308 4.45 -6.30 32.20
CA VAL A 308 4.15 -5.02 32.87
C VAL A 308 2.64 -4.93 33.13
N PRO A 309 2.18 -4.98 34.40
CA PRO A 309 0.74 -5.10 34.69
C PRO A 309 -0.13 -3.93 34.22
N GLU A 310 0.46 -2.75 34.03
CA GLU A 310 -0.24 -1.56 33.54
C GLU A 310 -0.44 -1.57 32.02
N ILE A 311 0.18 -2.49 31.29
CA ILE A 311 0.15 -2.50 29.82
C ILE A 311 -1.02 -3.31 29.28
N VAL A 312 -1.72 -2.72 28.32
CA VAL A 312 -2.73 -3.41 27.50
C VAL A 312 -2.21 -3.49 26.07
N LEU A 313 -1.99 -4.71 25.57
CA LEU A 313 -1.63 -4.94 24.18
C LEU A 313 -2.88 -5.04 23.30
N TYR A 314 -2.78 -4.51 22.08
CA TYR A 314 -3.80 -4.64 21.04
C TYR A 314 -3.29 -5.50 19.87
N GLY A 315 -4.23 -6.07 19.12
CA GLY A 315 -3.95 -6.92 17.97
C GLY A 315 -3.80 -8.40 18.33
N PRO A 316 -3.95 -9.28 17.33
CA PRO A 316 -4.03 -10.73 17.53
C PRO A 316 -2.74 -11.29 18.10
N GLN A 317 -2.89 -12.27 19.00
CA GLN A 317 -1.74 -12.99 19.54
C GLN A 317 -1.09 -13.92 18.50
N ASP A 318 -1.89 -14.54 17.63
CA ASP A 318 -1.39 -15.31 16.50
C ASP A 318 -0.61 -14.42 15.53
N TYR A 319 0.72 -14.57 15.54
CA TYR A 319 1.61 -13.78 14.72
C TYR A 319 1.37 -13.97 13.22
N ASN A 320 0.76 -15.09 12.78
CA ASN A 320 0.40 -15.29 11.38
C ASN A 320 -0.73 -14.37 10.92
N LYS A 321 -1.48 -13.80 11.86
CA LYS A 321 -2.61 -12.91 11.61
C LYS A 321 -2.29 -11.43 11.88
N ARG A 322 -1.00 -11.07 12.03
CA ARG A 322 -0.59 -9.66 12.17
C ARG A 322 0.72 -9.33 11.47
N THR A 323 0.89 -8.04 11.19
CA THR A 323 2.17 -7.42 10.86
C THR A 323 3.10 -7.38 12.08
N SER A 324 4.27 -6.75 11.96
CA SER A 324 5.18 -6.51 13.09
C SER A 324 4.85 -5.24 13.89
N ILE A 325 3.64 -4.68 13.72
CA ILE A 325 3.17 -3.56 14.52
C ILE A 325 2.86 -4.06 15.94
N VAL A 326 3.36 -3.33 16.94
CA VAL A 326 3.04 -3.55 18.35
C VAL A 326 2.37 -2.29 18.87
N SER A 327 1.08 -2.41 19.16
CA SER A 327 0.30 -1.32 19.74
C SER A 327 -0.09 -1.67 21.15
N PHE A 328 0.05 -0.69 22.02
CA PHE A 328 -0.24 -0.84 23.43
C PHE A 328 -0.70 0.47 24.04
N SER A 329 -1.38 0.38 25.18
CA SER A 329 -1.64 1.50 26.07
C SER A 329 -1.10 1.17 27.46
N ILE A 330 -0.89 2.21 28.27
CA ILE A 330 -0.54 2.06 29.69
C ILE A 330 -1.70 2.64 30.50
N ASP A 331 -2.24 1.87 31.45
CA ASP A 331 -3.40 2.25 32.26
C ASP A 331 -3.24 3.66 32.83
N LYS A 332 -4.29 4.47 32.69
CA LYS A 332 -4.39 5.86 33.15
C LYS A 332 -3.32 6.83 32.60
N LYS A 333 -2.58 6.50 31.55
CA LYS A 333 -1.60 7.41 30.91
C LYS A 333 -2.04 7.82 29.52
N ILE A 334 -1.76 9.08 29.17
CA ILE A 334 -2.06 9.62 27.84
C ILE A 334 -0.92 9.23 26.89
N SER A 335 -1.26 8.66 25.72
CA SER A 335 -0.26 8.14 24.77
C SER A 335 0.81 9.17 24.37
N ASN A 336 0.42 10.43 24.16
CA ASN A 336 1.36 11.49 23.79
C ASN A 336 2.41 11.77 24.88
N GLU A 337 2.04 11.71 26.16
CA GLU A 337 2.97 11.91 27.27
C GLU A 337 4.00 10.77 27.37
N ILE A 338 3.60 9.56 27.00
CA ILE A 338 4.52 8.40 26.94
C ILE A 338 5.52 8.60 25.79
N VAL A 339 5.04 9.01 24.62
CA VAL A 339 5.90 9.28 23.45
C VAL A 339 6.92 10.37 23.76
N GLU A 340 6.50 11.49 24.37
CA GLU A 340 7.41 12.58 24.75
C GLU A 340 8.51 12.15 25.73
N ARG A 341 8.25 11.14 26.57
CA ARG A 341 9.25 10.60 27.50
C ARG A 341 10.22 9.61 26.85
N LEU A 342 9.86 9.04 25.70
CA LEU A 342 10.65 8.04 24.98
C LEU A 342 11.52 8.66 23.87
N ASP A 343 11.24 9.91 23.44
CA ASP A 343 12.01 10.63 22.42
C ASP A 343 13.27 11.34 22.93
#